data_AF-A0A3D8IBU8-F1
#
_entry.id   AF-A0A3D8IBU8-F1
#
_cell.length_a   1.000
_cell.length_b   1.000
_cell.length_c   1.000
_cell.angle_alpha   90.00
_cell.angle_beta   90.00
_cell.angle_gamma   90.00
#
_symmetry.space_group_name_H-M   'P 1'
#
loop_
_entity.id
_entity.type
_entity.pdbx_description
1 polymer ?
#
loop_
_entity_poly.entity_id
_entity_poly.type
_entity_poly.pdbx_seq_one_letter_code
_entity_poly.pdbx_strand_id
1 'polypeptide(L)'
;MKIKYFTTLPSTQKYLIENIKSKIITNQTCIVAGHQSDGIGSRGNKWSNVENGLYFSFNIFLDSLPDDLAPQSMSIFFAFIFKENLQKLTSKVWLKYPNDLYISSNKIGGIICNIIGEFAVCGIGLNIESSAFGSLEYKIDKNIILEKYFKNIKDYTWSKVFAKYSKEFYKNYDFFFHYKDKYLPLRDSTLLEDGSININGEILYSIR
;
A
#
# COMPACT_ATOMS: atom_id res chain seq x y z
N MET A 1 8.78 3.58 16.07
CA MET A 1 9.48 3.07 14.87
C MET A 1 10.58 4.05 14.49
N LYS A 2 11.79 3.59 14.17
CA LYS A 2 12.88 4.48 13.73
C LYS A 2 12.73 4.79 12.24
N ILE A 3 12.80 6.07 11.84
CA ILE A 3 12.75 6.48 10.43
C ILE A 3 14.17 6.86 9.98
N LYS A 4 14.61 6.34 8.84
CA LYS A 4 15.88 6.70 8.19
C LYS A 4 15.58 7.33 6.83
N TYR A 5 16.16 8.52 6.60
CA TYR A 5 16.00 9.27 5.37
C TYR A 5 17.25 9.14 4.50
N PHE A 6 17.03 8.94 3.20
CA PHE A 6 18.06 8.90 2.18
C PHE A 6 17.70 9.89 1.07
N THR A 7 18.69 10.58 0.53
CA THR A 7 18.47 11.44 -0.65
C THR A 7 18.04 10.59 -1.83
N THR A 8 18.78 9.51 -2.11
CA THR A 8 18.52 8.60 -3.23
C THR A 8 18.77 7.16 -2.82
N LEU A 9 17.91 6.25 -3.27
CA LEU A 9 18.12 4.80 -3.23
C LEU A 9 17.68 4.18 -4.56
N PRO A 10 18.09 2.95 -4.91
CA PRO A 10 17.44 2.21 -6.00
C PRO A 10 15.95 2.01 -5.71
N SER A 11 15.63 1.36 -4.58
CA SER A 11 14.28 1.19 -4.07
C SER A 11 14.32 1.04 -2.57
N THR A 12 13.44 1.75 -1.86
CA THR A 12 13.26 1.62 -0.41
C THR A 12 12.88 0.18 -0.03
N GLN A 13 12.09 -0.50 -0.87
CA GLN A 13 11.65 -1.88 -0.66
C GLN A 13 12.84 -2.84 -0.77
N LYS A 14 13.61 -2.79 -1.87
CA LYS A 14 14.82 -3.63 -2.05
C LYS A 14 15.80 -3.41 -0.91
N TYR A 15 16.11 -2.14 -0.62
CA TYR A 15 17.05 -1.78 0.43
C TYR A 15 16.64 -2.37 1.79
N LEU A 16 15.38 -2.22 2.19
CA LEU A 16 14.91 -2.74 3.47
C LEU A 16 14.93 -4.27 3.51
N ILE A 17 14.46 -4.94 2.46
CA ILE A 17 14.47 -6.41 2.37
C ILE A 17 15.89 -6.97 2.46
N GLU A 18 16.84 -6.40 1.71
CA GLU A 18 18.24 -6.83 1.72
C GLU A 18 18.88 -6.65 3.10
N ASN A 19 18.62 -5.51 3.76
CA ASN A 19 19.16 -5.25 5.10
C ASN A 19 18.55 -6.15 6.18
N ILE A 20 17.28 -6.55 6.03
CA ILE A 20 16.64 -7.56 6.91
C ILE A 20 17.28 -8.93 6.68
N LYS A 21 17.42 -9.37 5.41
CA LYS A 21 18.04 -10.66 5.07
C LYS A 21 19.49 -10.76 5.57
N SER A 22 20.25 -9.67 5.49
CA SER A 22 21.62 -9.57 5.99
C SER A 22 21.71 -9.34 7.51
N LYS A 23 20.59 -9.35 8.24
CA LYS A 23 20.51 -9.12 9.70
C LYS A 23 21.12 -7.78 10.16
N ILE A 24 21.23 -6.80 9.27
CA ILE A 24 21.65 -5.43 9.60
C ILE A 24 20.48 -4.67 10.24
N ILE A 25 19.26 -4.90 9.76
CA ILE A 25 18.03 -4.38 10.34
C ILE A 25 17.29 -5.54 11.01
N THR A 26 17.26 -5.52 12.35
CA THR A 26 16.59 -6.52 13.19
C THR A 26 15.43 -5.94 14.00
N ASN A 27 15.15 -4.65 13.83
CA ASN A 27 14.08 -3.93 14.54
C ASN A 27 13.19 -3.17 13.55
N GLN A 28 11.97 -2.81 13.99
CA GLN A 28 11.03 -2.01 13.22
C GLN A 28 11.64 -0.66 12.79
N THR A 29 11.82 -0.51 11.49
CA THR A 29 12.49 0.59 10.81
C THR A 29 11.67 1.00 9.59
N CYS A 30 11.55 2.30 9.36
CA CYS A 30 11.04 2.87 8.12
C CYS A 30 12.22 3.49 7.35
N ILE A 31 12.29 3.19 6.05
CA ILE A 31 13.25 3.74 5.10
C ILE A 31 12.49 4.67 4.17
N VAL A 32 12.93 5.92 4.07
CA VAL A 32 12.36 6.93 3.20
C VAL A 32 13.43 7.37 2.21
N ALA A 33 13.07 7.47 0.93
CA ALA A 33 13.96 8.00 -0.11
C ALA A 33 13.36 9.26 -0.74
N GLY A 34 14.17 10.30 -0.93
CA GLY A 34 13.80 11.48 -1.71
C GLY A 34 13.60 11.15 -3.19
N HIS A 35 14.39 10.22 -3.72
CA HIS A 35 14.34 9.73 -5.10
C HIS A 35 14.64 8.23 -5.16
N GLN A 36 13.91 7.49 -6.01
CA GLN A 36 14.15 6.07 -6.29
C GLN A 36 14.64 5.84 -7.72
N SER A 37 15.89 5.44 -7.94
CA SER A 37 16.38 5.22 -9.32
C SER A 37 15.82 3.96 -10.00
N ASP A 38 15.36 3.00 -9.20
CA ASP A 38 14.78 1.73 -9.64
C ASP A 38 13.55 1.36 -8.77
N GLY A 39 12.62 2.31 -8.66
CA GLY A 39 11.40 2.15 -7.87
C GLY A 39 10.55 0.97 -8.38
N ILE A 40 9.91 0.24 -7.45
CA ILE A 40 9.21 -1.01 -7.72
C ILE A 40 7.75 -0.89 -7.32
N GLY A 41 6.85 -1.24 -8.23
CA GLY A 41 5.45 -1.48 -7.99
C GLY A 41 5.14 -2.98 -7.98
N SER A 42 3.85 -3.31 -7.83
CA SER A 42 3.39 -4.70 -7.82
C SER A 42 3.77 -5.44 -9.12
N ARG A 43 4.00 -6.76 -9.03
CA ARG A 43 4.39 -7.62 -10.17
C ARG A 43 5.68 -7.19 -10.87
N GLY A 44 6.58 -6.50 -10.16
CA GLY A 44 7.86 -6.05 -10.73
C GLY A 44 7.76 -4.85 -11.67
N ASN A 45 6.59 -4.22 -11.79
CA ASN A 45 6.45 -2.99 -12.58
C ASN A 45 7.32 -1.87 -12.01
N LYS A 46 7.78 -0.96 -12.87
CA LYS A 46 8.53 0.22 -12.42
C LYS A 46 7.60 1.23 -11.75
N TRP A 47 8.01 1.76 -10.60
CA TRP A 47 7.39 2.93 -9.96
C TRP A 47 8.25 4.16 -10.25
N SER A 48 7.69 5.13 -10.98
CA SER A 48 8.42 6.33 -11.44
C SER A 48 8.43 7.41 -10.37
N ASN A 49 9.46 8.25 -10.35
CA ASN A 49 9.45 9.45 -9.53
C ASN A 49 8.59 10.53 -10.17
N VAL A 50 8.01 11.37 -9.31
CA VAL A 50 7.35 12.62 -9.65
C VAL A 50 8.03 13.80 -8.95
N GLU A 51 7.65 15.00 -9.35
CA GLU A 51 8.16 16.30 -8.88
C GLU A 51 8.19 16.37 -7.35
N ASN A 52 7.12 15.89 -6.71
CA ASN A 52 7.13 15.66 -5.27
C ASN A 52 6.42 14.35 -4.93
N GLY A 53 7.18 13.30 -4.63
CA GLY A 53 6.63 12.03 -4.16
C GLY A 53 7.11 11.64 -2.77
N LEU A 54 6.31 10.80 -2.12
CA LEU A 54 6.65 10.14 -0.87
C LEU A 54 6.85 8.66 -1.17
N TYR A 55 8.10 8.19 -1.02
CA TYR A 55 8.48 6.81 -1.23
C TYR A 55 9.12 6.28 0.03
N PHE A 56 8.48 5.28 0.64
CA PHE A 56 8.99 4.68 1.86
C PHE A 56 8.63 3.20 1.94
N SER A 57 9.45 2.46 2.68
CA SER A 57 9.18 1.08 3.03
C SER A 57 9.46 0.88 4.51
N PHE A 58 8.63 0.11 5.19
CA PHE A 58 8.77 -0.16 6.62
C PHE A 58 8.53 -1.63 6.93
N ASN A 59 9.11 -2.10 8.04
CA ASN A 59 8.86 -3.45 8.54
C ASN A 59 8.11 -3.44 9.87
N ILE A 60 7.19 -4.39 10.02
CA ILE A 60 6.47 -4.72 11.25
C ILE A 60 6.66 -6.21 11.52
N PHE A 61 6.87 -6.59 12.78
CA PHE A 61 6.93 -8.00 13.16
C PHE A 61 5.56 -8.65 12.91
N LEU A 62 5.55 -9.86 12.34
CA LEU A 62 4.31 -10.57 12.04
C LEU A 62 3.47 -10.82 13.31
N ASP A 63 4.13 -11.09 14.44
CA ASP A 63 3.49 -11.28 15.75
C ASP A 63 2.84 -10.01 16.34
N SER A 64 3.15 -8.85 15.76
CA SER A 64 2.64 -7.55 16.18
C SER A 64 1.49 -7.09 15.28
N LEU A 65 1.17 -7.85 14.23
CA LEU A 65 -0.01 -7.61 13.40
C LEU A 65 -1.25 -8.24 14.04
N PRO A 66 -2.46 -7.79 13.69
CA PRO A 66 -3.68 -8.40 14.19
C PRO A 66 -3.76 -9.88 13.83
N ASP A 67 -4.16 -10.72 14.80
CA ASP A 67 -4.29 -12.18 14.59
C ASP A 67 -5.31 -12.54 13.50
N ASP A 68 -6.27 -11.65 13.24
CA ASP A 68 -7.30 -11.80 12.21
C ASP A 68 -6.84 -11.36 10.81
N LEU A 69 -5.59 -10.89 10.65
CA LEU A 69 -5.04 -10.44 9.37
C LEU A 69 -4.35 -11.58 8.60
N ALA A 70 -5.04 -12.10 7.57
CA ALA A 70 -4.44 -13.06 6.65
C ALA A 70 -3.34 -12.42 5.77
N PRO A 71 -2.28 -13.16 5.39
CA PRO A 71 -1.20 -12.65 4.53
C PRO A 71 -1.67 -12.00 3.22
N GLN A 72 -2.67 -12.59 2.54
CA GLN A 72 -3.24 -12.07 1.30
C GLN A 72 -3.93 -10.71 1.46
N SER A 73 -4.34 -10.35 2.69
CA SER A 73 -5.03 -9.10 3.02
C SER A 73 -4.08 -7.95 3.34
N MET A 74 -2.78 -8.21 3.53
CA MET A 74 -1.83 -7.20 4.05
C MET A 74 -1.81 -5.92 3.22
N SER A 75 -1.81 -6.02 1.89
CA SER A 75 -1.80 -4.81 1.04
C SER A 75 -3.09 -4.00 1.17
N ILE A 76 -4.25 -4.66 1.25
CA ILE A 76 -5.55 -3.99 1.48
C ILE A 76 -5.53 -3.32 2.86
N PHE A 77 -5.08 -4.04 3.89
CA PHE A 77 -4.99 -3.56 5.26
C PHE A 77 -4.16 -2.29 5.38
N PHE A 78 -2.90 -2.33 4.93
CA PHE A 78 -2.01 -1.18 5.01
C PHE A 78 -2.46 -0.02 4.12
N ALA A 79 -2.98 -0.31 2.92
CA ALA A 79 -3.49 0.71 2.02
C ALA A 79 -4.73 1.41 2.57
N PHE A 80 -5.65 0.67 3.18
CA PHE A 80 -6.87 1.23 3.76
C PHE A 80 -6.55 2.18 4.92
N ILE A 81 -5.65 1.77 5.82
CA ILE A 81 -5.20 2.61 6.94
C ILE A 81 -4.51 3.87 6.42
N PHE A 82 -3.68 3.75 5.39
CA PHE A 82 -2.99 4.89 4.80
C PHE A 82 -3.99 5.87 4.16
N LYS A 83 -4.94 5.34 3.39
CA LYS A 83 -6.06 6.08 2.80
C LYS A 83 -6.89 6.82 3.85
N GLU A 84 -7.26 6.18 4.97
CA GLU A 84 -8.00 6.87 6.04
C GLU A 84 -7.19 8.00 6.69
N ASN A 85 -5.88 7.84 6.87
CA ASN A 85 -5.04 8.91 7.42
C ASN A 85 -4.90 10.09 6.45
N LEU A 86 -4.82 9.84 5.13
CA LEU A 86 -4.86 10.88 4.10
C LEU A 86 -6.21 11.61 4.05
N GLN A 87 -7.33 10.89 4.21
CA GLN A 87 -8.67 11.50 4.26
C GLN A 87 -8.83 12.44 5.46
N LYS A 88 -8.25 12.09 6.62
CA LYS A 88 -8.18 12.99 7.79
C LYS A 88 -7.33 14.24 7.56
N LEU A 89 -6.49 14.25 6.53
CA LEU A 89 -5.66 15.37 6.09
C LEU A 89 -6.27 16.15 4.92
N THR A 90 -7.57 15.98 4.64
CA THR A 90 -8.38 16.66 3.60
C THR A 90 -8.34 16.07 2.18
N SER A 91 -7.75 14.89 1.97
CA SER A 91 -7.73 14.27 0.63
C SER A 91 -8.98 13.44 0.33
N LYS A 92 -9.43 13.42 -0.93
CA LYS A 92 -10.51 12.53 -1.42
C LYS A 92 -10.02 11.16 -1.89
N VAL A 93 -8.82 10.76 -1.47
CA VAL A 93 -8.26 9.46 -1.84
C VAL A 93 -9.21 8.31 -1.51
N TRP A 94 -9.27 7.33 -2.41
CA TRP A 94 -9.98 6.07 -2.22
C TRP A 94 -9.08 4.89 -2.60
N LEU A 95 -9.42 3.71 -2.08
CA LEU A 95 -8.66 2.49 -2.29
C LEU A 95 -9.27 1.68 -3.43
N LYS A 96 -8.61 1.68 -4.60
CA LYS A 96 -8.94 0.77 -5.68
C LYS A 96 -8.32 -0.60 -5.38
N TYR A 97 -9.14 -1.63 -5.45
CA TYR A 97 -8.73 -3.00 -5.23
C TYR A 97 -7.56 -3.36 -6.16
N PRO A 98 -6.55 -4.07 -5.63
CA PRO A 98 -6.38 -4.49 -4.23
C PRO A 98 -5.50 -3.54 -3.40
N ASN A 99 -4.74 -2.66 -4.05
CA ASN A 99 -3.59 -2.01 -3.42
C ASN A 99 -3.25 -0.64 -4.03
N ASP A 100 -4.16 -0.06 -4.82
CA ASP A 100 -3.91 1.19 -5.51
C ASP A 100 -4.67 2.35 -4.85
N LEU A 101 -4.00 3.49 -4.68
CA LEU A 101 -4.62 4.71 -4.18
C LEU A 101 -5.03 5.59 -5.35
N TYR A 102 -6.27 6.05 -5.34
CA TYR A 102 -6.85 6.83 -6.42
C TYR A 102 -7.49 8.11 -5.91
N ILE A 103 -7.48 9.14 -6.76
CA ILE A 103 -8.38 10.30 -6.66
C ILE A 103 -9.15 10.35 -7.98
N SER A 104 -10.48 10.38 -7.90
CA SER A 104 -11.35 10.20 -9.07
C SER A 104 -10.94 8.94 -9.84
N SER A 105 -10.62 9.04 -11.13
CA SER A 105 -10.16 7.95 -11.98
C SER A 105 -8.62 7.82 -12.08
N ASN A 106 -7.86 8.68 -11.39
CA ASN A 106 -6.40 8.72 -11.52
C ASN A 106 -5.71 7.98 -10.38
N LYS A 107 -4.76 7.11 -10.74
CA LYS A 107 -3.87 6.49 -9.76
C LYS A 107 -2.88 7.54 -9.22
N ILE A 108 -2.83 7.66 -7.90
CA ILE A 108 -1.94 8.60 -7.20
C ILE A 108 -0.90 7.88 -6.33
N GLY A 109 -1.06 6.58 -6.11
CA GLY A 109 -0.19 5.83 -5.23
C GLY A 109 -0.42 4.33 -5.29
N GLY A 110 0.42 3.58 -4.60
CA GLY A 110 0.32 2.13 -4.54
C GLY A 110 1.07 1.56 -3.34
N ILE A 111 0.62 0.38 -2.92
CA ILE A 111 1.16 -0.35 -1.78
C ILE A 111 1.66 -1.72 -2.27
N ILE A 112 2.82 -2.16 -1.80
CA ILE A 112 3.33 -3.52 -1.99
C ILE A 112 3.71 -4.11 -0.63
N CYS A 113 3.49 -5.42 -0.45
CA CYS A 113 3.83 -6.11 0.78
C CYS A 113 4.62 -7.38 0.48
N ASN A 114 5.68 -7.65 1.26
CA ASN A 114 6.42 -8.89 1.22
C ASN A 114 6.62 -9.41 2.64
N ILE A 115 6.55 -10.73 2.84
CA ILE A 115 6.94 -11.36 4.10
C ILE A 115 8.39 -11.79 3.99
N ILE A 116 9.24 -11.30 4.90
CA ILE A 116 10.68 -11.58 4.93
C ILE A 116 11.06 -11.99 6.35
N GLY A 117 11.29 -13.29 6.55
CA GLY A 117 11.52 -13.85 7.88
C GLY A 117 10.34 -13.57 8.81
N GLU A 118 10.60 -12.94 9.94
CA GLU A 118 9.60 -12.56 10.94
C GLU A 118 8.89 -11.23 10.66
N PHE A 119 9.16 -10.59 9.51
CA PHE A 119 8.63 -9.26 9.18
C PHE A 119 7.64 -9.28 8.03
N ALA A 120 6.57 -8.50 8.16
CA ALA A 120 5.88 -7.92 7.01
C ALA A 120 6.61 -6.63 6.60
N VAL A 121 7.04 -6.55 5.35
CA VAL A 121 7.71 -5.39 4.74
C VAL A 121 6.73 -4.72 3.77
N CYS A 122 6.30 -3.51 4.11
CA CYS A 122 5.31 -2.74 3.37
C CYS A 122 5.96 -1.52 2.72
N GLY A 123 5.88 -1.44 1.40
CA GLY A 123 6.34 -0.32 0.58
C GLY A 123 5.17 0.51 0.10
N ILE A 124 5.23 1.83 0.26
CA ILE A 124 4.21 2.78 -0.16
C ILE A 124 4.85 3.87 -1.02
N GLY A 125 4.29 4.04 -2.21
CA GLY A 125 4.58 5.17 -3.10
C GLY A 125 3.35 6.06 -3.23
N LEU A 126 3.52 7.36 -3.04
CA LEU A 126 2.47 8.37 -3.16
C LEU A 126 2.98 9.58 -3.93
N ASN A 127 2.22 9.99 -4.95
CA ASN A 127 2.44 11.23 -5.69
C ASN A 127 1.80 12.39 -4.93
N ILE A 128 2.60 13.27 -4.35
CA ILE A 128 2.11 14.48 -3.67
C ILE A 128 1.87 15.59 -4.71
N GLU A 129 2.78 15.72 -5.67
CA GLU A 129 2.69 16.69 -6.77
C GLU A 129 3.23 16.05 -8.03
N SER A 130 2.45 16.08 -9.11
CA SER A 130 2.92 15.68 -10.43
C SER A 130 2.20 16.38 -11.57
N SER A 131 2.92 16.70 -12.64
CA SER A 131 2.34 17.15 -13.92
C SER A 131 1.99 16.02 -14.88
N ALA A 132 2.63 14.84 -14.72
CA ALA A 132 2.49 13.71 -15.64
C ALA A 132 1.55 12.60 -15.14
N PHE A 133 1.31 12.53 -13.83
CA PHE A 133 0.51 11.49 -13.19
C PHE A 133 -0.52 12.10 -12.23
N GLY A 134 -1.48 11.27 -11.78
CA GLY A 134 -2.35 11.68 -10.68
C GLY A 134 -1.53 11.98 -9.42
N SER A 135 -1.91 13.00 -8.67
CA SER A 135 -1.33 13.37 -7.38
C SER A 135 -2.42 13.81 -6.38
N LEU A 136 -2.02 14.08 -5.13
CA LEU A 136 -2.90 14.70 -4.15
C LEU A 136 -3.47 16.03 -4.63
N GLU A 137 -4.64 16.40 -4.11
CA GLU A 137 -5.31 17.67 -4.43
C GLU A 137 -4.59 18.88 -3.83
N TYR A 138 -3.85 18.67 -2.74
CA TYR A 138 -3.11 19.69 -2.02
C TYR A 138 -1.74 19.15 -1.60
N LYS A 139 -0.76 20.04 -1.52
CA LYS A 139 0.56 19.71 -0.98
C LYS A 139 0.45 19.50 0.53
N ILE A 140 0.81 18.30 0.97
CA ILE A 140 0.83 17.93 2.39
C ILE A 140 2.27 17.62 2.77
N ASP A 141 2.69 18.05 3.96
CA ASP A 141 4.01 17.74 4.49
C ASP A 141 4.19 16.22 4.70
N LYS A 142 5.30 15.67 4.17
CA LYS A 142 5.61 14.24 4.20
C LYS A 142 5.72 13.71 5.64
N ASN A 143 6.30 14.50 6.54
CA ASN A 143 6.48 14.10 7.93
C ASN A 143 5.13 14.02 8.65
N ILE A 144 4.21 14.95 8.38
CA ILE A 144 2.85 14.90 8.92
C ILE A 144 2.12 13.62 8.48
N ILE A 145 2.26 13.22 7.20
CA ILE A 145 1.68 11.97 6.68
C ILE A 145 2.26 10.77 7.43
N LEU A 146 3.60 10.67 7.50
CA LEU A 146 4.29 9.54 8.14
C LEU A 146 3.98 9.47 9.64
N GLU A 147 4.00 10.59 10.35
CA GLU A 147 3.71 10.65 11.78
C GLU A 147 2.30 10.16 12.08
N LYS A 148 1.27 10.68 11.38
CA LYS A 148 -0.11 10.25 11.57
C LYS A 148 -0.31 8.77 11.23
N TYR A 149 0.32 8.30 10.15
CA TYR A 149 0.20 6.91 9.73
C TYR A 149 0.79 5.95 10.78
N PHE A 150 2.03 6.17 11.22
CA PHE A 150 2.68 5.28 12.18
C PHE A 150 2.14 5.42 13.61
N LYS A 151 1.53 6.56 13.97
CA LYS A 151 0.88 6.74 15.27
C LYS A 151 -0.32 5.80 15.45
N ASN A 152 -1.10 5.59 14.40
CA ASN A 152 -2.40 4.91 14.52
C ASN A 152 -2.43 3.50 13.90
N ILE A 153 -1.38 3.06 13.20
CA ILE A 153 -1.37 1.79 12.45
C ILE A 153 -1.68 0.57 13.34
N LYS A 154 -1.33 0.65 14.63
CA LYS A 154 -1.55 -0.41 15.62
C LYS A 154 -2.98 -0.47 16.17
N ASP A 155 -3.80 0.55 15.92
CA ASP A 155 -5.17 0.64 16.46
C ASP A 155 -6.21 -0.12 15.62
N TYR A 156 -5.77 -0.71 14.50
CA TYR A 156 -6.60 -1.37 13.51
C TYR A 156 -6.55 -2.89 13.68
N THR A 157 -7.71 -3.53 13.50
CA THR A 157 -7.84 -4.98 13.26
C THR A 157 -8.26 -5.21 11.83
N TRP A 158 -8.03 -6.41 11.29
CA TRP A 158 -8.48 -6.72 9.94
C TRP A 158 -10.01 -6.64 9.83
N SER A 159 -10.75 -7.17 10.80
CA SER A 159 -12.21 -7.14 10.84
C SER A 159 -12.77 -5.70 10.74
N LYS A 160 -12.14 -4.74 11.43
CA LYS A 160 -12.54 -3.32 11.35
C LYS A 160 -12.24 -2.71 9.98
N VAL A 161 -11.09 -3.03 9.40
CA VAL A 161 -10.72 -2.58 8.05
C VAL A 161 -11.67 -3.19 7.02
N PHE A 162 -11.88 -4.50 7.07
CA PHE A 162 -12.76 -5.23 6.16
C PHE A 162 -14.19 -4.68 6.20
N ALA A 163 -14.77 -4.52 7.38
CA ALA A 163 -16.14 -4.02 7.54
C ALA A 163 -16.36 -2.61 6.95
N LYS A 164 -15.32 -1.77 6.93
CA LYS A 164 -15.39 -0.45 6.26
C LYS A 164 -15.11 -0.57 4.76
N TYR A 165 -14.09 -1.34 4.38
CA TYR A 165 -13.69 -1.46 2.98
C TYR A 165 -14.75 -2.18 2.13
N SER A 166 -15.43 -3.19 2.66
CA SER A 166 -16.52 -3.89 1.97
C SER A 166 -17.65 -2.92 1.57
N LYS A 167 -17.95 -1.93 2.41
CA LYS A 167 -18.92 -0.85 2.11
C LYS A 167 -18.45 0.12 1.04
N GLU A 168 -17.13 0.24 0.81
CA GLU A 168 -16.54 1.06 -0.24
C GLU A 168 -16.22 0.26 -1.51
N PHE A 169 -16.33 -1.08 -1.46
CA PHE A 169 -15.86 -1.95 -2.52
C PHE A 169 -16.59 -1.73 -3.85
N TYR A 170 -17.86 -1.29 -3.83
CA TYR A 170 -18.63 -0.94 -5.02
C TYR A 170 -17.96 0.11 -5.92
N LYS A 171 -17.07 0.95 -5.38
CA LYS A 171 -16.31 1.95 -6.17
C LYS A 171 -15.38 1.29 -7.20
N ASN A 172 -15.10 0.01 -7.03
CA ASN A 172 -14.28 -0.75 -7.95
C ASN A 172 -15.05 -1.24 -9.17
N TYR A 173 -16.39 -1.16 -9.20
CA TYR A 173 -17.22 -1.83 -10.21
C TYR A 173 -16.96 -1.37 -11.64
N ASP A 174 -16.51 -0.13 -11.84
CA ASP A 174 -16.12 0.39 -13.15
C ASP A 174 -14.67 0.03 -13.57
N PHE A 175 -13.97 -0.76 -12.75
CA PHE A 175 -12.58 -1.14 -12.95
C PHE A 175 -12.42 -2.66 -13.17
N PHE A 176 -11.22 -3.04 -13.57
CA PHE A 176 -10.87 -4.42 -13.92
C PHE A 176 -9.75 -4.97 -13.02
N PHE A 177 -9.79 -6.28 -12.81
CA PHE A 177 -8.73 -7.05 -12.19
C PHE A 177 -7.99 -7.88 -13.24
N HIS A 178 -6.66 -7.79 -13.25
CA HIS A 178 -5.82 -8.57 -14.17
C HIS A 178 -5.47 -9.93 -13.56
N TYR A 179 -5.91 -11.01 -14.22
CA TYR A 179 -5.66 -12.39 -13.81
C TYR A 179 -5.48 -13.31 -15.03
N LYS A 180 -4.35 -14.04 -15.08
CA LYS A 180 -4.00 -14.97 -16.18
C LYS A 180 -4.30 -14.38 -17.58
N ASP A 181 -3.77 -13.18 -17.83
CA ASP A 181 -3.92 -12.42 -19.08
C ASP A 181 -5.36 -12.00 -19.45
N LYS A 182 -6.31 -12.15 -18.52
CA LYS A 182 -7.68 -11.66 -18.65
C LYS A 182 -7.92 -10.43 -17.80
N TYR A 183 -8.77 -9.53 -18.32
CA TYR A 183 -9.36 -8.43 -17.58
C TYR A 183 -10.74 -8.84 -17.10
N LEU A 184 -10.87 -9.05 -15.79
CA LEU A 184 -12.14 -9.42 -15.17
C LEU A 184 -12.79 -8.16 -14.59
N PRO A 185 -14.02 -7.79 -15.00
CA PRO A 185 -14.73 -6.67 -14.40
C PRO A 185 -14.95 -6.90 -12.90
N LEU A 186 -14.63 -5.90 -12.07
CA LEU A 186 -14.81 -6.00 -10.63
C LEU A 186 -16.28 -5.88 -10.21
N ARG A 187 -17.18 -5.39 -11.07
CA ARG A 187 -18.63 -5.38 -10.84
C ARG A 187 -19.24 -6.77 -10.66
N ASP A 188 -18.60 -7.79 -11.25
CA ASP A 188 -19.05 -9.18 -11.21
C ASP A 188 -18.36 -9.95 -10.06
N SER A 189 -17.67 -9.23 -9.17
CA SER A 189 -16.89 -9.80 -8.07
C SER A 189 -17.55 -9.60 -6.71
N THR A 190 -17.44 -10.60 -5.84
CA THR A 190 -17.79 -10.49 -4.43
C THR A 190 -16.52 -10.46 -3.60
N LEU A 191 -16.32 -9.40 -2.80
CA LEU A 191 -15.22 -9.33 -1.84
C LEU A 191 -15.47 -10.31 -0.68
N LEU A 192 -14.50 -11.17 -0.42
CA LEU A 192 -14.54 -12.18 0.66
C LEU A 192 -13.83 -11.67 1.92
N GLU A 193 -14.17 -12.26 3.07
CA GLU A 193 -13.67 -11.83 4.39
C GLU A 193 -12.15 -11.88 4.52
N ASP A 194 -11.45 -12.70 3.73
CA ASP A 194 -9.99 -12.78 3.71
C ASP A 194 -9.37 -11.84 2.66
N GLY A 195 -10.12 -10.87 2.14
CA GLY A 195 -9.64 -9.88 1.17
C GLY A 195 -9.48 -10.40 -0.27
N SER A 196 -9.73 -11.69 -0.50
CA SER A 196 -9.83 -12.24 -1.85
C SER A 196 -11.15 -11.81 -2.52
N ILE A 197 -11.25 -12.03 -3.82
CA ILE A 197 -12.49 -11.80 -4.57
C ILE A 197 -12.97 -13.10 -5.19
N ASN A 198 -14.27 -13.35 -5.12
CA ASN A 198 -14.92 -14.42 -5.88
C ASN A 198 -15.47 -13.84 -7.18
N ILE A 199 -15.07 -14.41 -8.31
CA ILE A 199 -15.62 -14.10 -9.64
C ILE A 199 -16.11 -15.40 -10.26
N ASN A 200 -17.42 -15.51 -10.49
CA ASN A 200 -18.05 -16.68 -11.11
C ASN A 200 -17.69 -18.03 -10.44
N GLY A 201 -17.53 -18.05 -9.12
CA GLY A 201 -17.18 -19.26 -8.36
C GLY A 201 -15.67 -19.51 -8.22
N GLU A 202 -14.81 -18.74 -8.88
CA GLU A 202 -13.36 -18.81 -8.71
C GLU A 202 -12.90 -17.79 -7.64
N ILE A 203 -12.17 -18.26 -6.62
CA ILE A 203 -11.56 -17.40 -5.60
C ILE A 203 -10.20 -16.91 -6.11
N LEU A 204 -10.08 -15.60 -6.25
CA LEU A 204 -8.88 -14.92 -6.73
C LEU A 204 -8.22 -14.16 -5.59
N TYR A 205 -6.98 -14.53 -5.32
CA TYR A 205 -6.16 -13.85 -4.34
C TYR A 205 -5.37 -12.72 -4.97
N SER A 206 -5.24 -11.61 -4.25
CA SER A 206 -4.29 -10.55 -4.60
C SER A 206 -2.87 -10.84 -4.07
N ILE A 207 -2.45 -12.11 -4.01
CA ILE A 207 -1.06 -12.43 -3.70
C ILE A 207 -0.22 -11.95 -4.89
N ARG A 208 0.62 -10.94 -4.68
CA ARG A 208 1.38 -10.22 -5.71
C ARG A 208 2.83 -10.02 -5.30
#